data_AF-A0A7X6X9U3-F1
#
_entry.id   AF-A0A7X6X9U3-F1
#
_cell.length_a   1.000
_cell.length_b   1.000
_cell.length_c   1.000
_cell.angle_alpha   90.00
_cell.angle_beta   90.00
_cell.angle_gamma   90.00
#
_symmetry.space_group_name_H-M   'P 1'
#
loop_
_entity.id
_entity.type
_entity.pdbx_description
1 polymer ?
#
loop_
_entity_poly.entity_id
_entity_poly.type
_entity_poly.pdbx_seq_one_letter_code
_entity_poly.pdbx_strand_id
1 'polypeptide(L)'
;MNKKKIFALMLALVMMLGIVAACGNGKEEDSLHKEGKQDAKGNAEIALITDVGTIDDKSFNQGSWEGVVQYAIDNDKTFKYFQPTEKSDAAYINSINLAIEGGAKIIVTPGFLFEGPIHTVQNQFPDVHFILLDGYPHAGDYVPDISDNVIGILYAEEESGYLAGYAAVHDGYRDLGFMGGMAVPAVVRFGYGFLDGADDAAAELGLAAGEVNVKYTYVGNFDASPENESKAASWYQEGTEVIF
;
A
#
# COMPACT_ATOMS: atom_id res chain seq x y z
N MET A 1 -36.71 26.34 -40.10
CA MET A 1 -35.39 25.77 -39.76
C MET A 1 -35.28 24.38 -40.42
N ASN A 2 -34.19 24.08 -41.14
CA ASN A 2 -34.06 22.81 -41.88
C ASN A 2 -34.09 21.63 -40.89
N LYS A 3 -34.87 20.56 -41.18
CA LYS A 3 -35.07 19.42 -40.27
C LYS A 3 -33.76 18.77 -39.81
N LYS A 4 -32.72 18.81 -40.66
CA LYS A 4 -31.35 18.37 -40.30
C LYS A 4 -30.68 19.24 -39.23
N LYS A 5 -30.94 20.55 -39.21
CA LYS A 5 -30.42 21.47 -38.19
C LYS A 5 -31.14 21.31 -36.85
N ILE A 6 -32.44 21.01 -36.87
CA ILE A 6 -33.21 20.71 -35.65
C ILE A 6 -32.73 19.41 -35.01
N PHE A 7 -32.49 18.37 -35.83
CA PHE A 7 -31.99 17.09 -35.34
C PHE A 7 -30.56 17.20 -34.78
N ALA A 8 -29.68 17.97 -35.43
CA ALA A 8 -28.33 18.23 -34.91
C ALA A 8 -28.33 19.02 -33.59
N LEU A 9 -29.25 19.99 -33.44
CA LEU A 9 -29.41 20.75 -32.19
C LEU A 9 -29.96 19.88 -31.05
N MET A 10 -30.89 18.96 -31.33
CA MET A 10 -31.38 18.01 -30.32
C MET A 10 -30.28 17.02 -29.91
N LEU A 11 -29.49 16.51 -30.86
CA LEU A 11 -28.41 15.57 -30.56
C LEU A 11 -27.30 16.23 -29.72
N ALA A 12 -26.97 17.50 -30.01
CA ALA A 12 -26.01 18.28 -29.21
C ALA A 12 -26.53 18.58 -27.79
N LEU A 13 -27.83 18.80 -27.63
CA LEU A 13 -28.45 19.03 -26.32
C LEU A 13 -28.48 17.75 -25.47
N VAL A 14 -28.74 16.59 -26.09
CA VAL A 14 -28.70 15.28 -25.43
C VAL A 14 -27.28 14.88 -25.02
N MET A 15 -26.27 15.18 -25.85
CA MET A 15 -24.86 14.97 -25.47
C MET A 15 -24.41 15.90 -24.35
N MET A 16 -24.89 17.16 -24.31
CA MET A 16 -24.60 18.07 -23.20
C MET A 16 -25.27 17.64 -21.89
N LEU A 17 -26.49 17.10 -21.94
CA LEU A 17 -27.19 16.58 -20.75
C LEU A 17 -26.54 15.29 -20.18
N GLY A 18 -25.90 14.49 -21.03
CA GLY A 18 -25.15 13.29 -20.60
C GLY A 18 -23.86 13.62 -19.82
N ILE A 19 -23.26 14.79 -20.03
CA ILE A 19 -22.02 15.21 -19.35
C ILE A 19 -22.31 15.77 -17.95
N VAL A 20 -23.50 16.35 -17.71
CA VAL A 20 -23.85 16.94 -16.41
C VAL A 20 -24.23 15.87 -15.36
N ALA A 21 -24.67 14.68 -15.78
CA ALA A 21 -24.98 13.58 -14.87
C ALA A 21 -23.75 12.75 -14.43
N ALA A 22 -22.60 12.92 -15.09
CA ALA A 22 -21.38 12.12 -14.82
C ALA A 22 -20.23 12.91 -14.18
N CYS A 23 -20.35 14.24 -14.02
CA CYS A 23 -19.26 15.10 -13.52
C CYS A 23 -19.50 15.71 -12.13
N GLY A 24 -20.55 15.29 -11.41
CA GLY A 24 -20.81 15.68 -10.02
C GLY A 24 -20.04 14.81 -9.02
N ASN A 25 -20.14 13.48 -9.16
CA ASN A 25 -19.58 12.54 -8.19
C ASN A 25 -18.04 12.49 -8.17
N GLY A 26 -17.38 12.55 -9.33
CA GLY A 26 -15.93 12.30 -9.39
C GLY A 26 -15.06 13.36 -8.70
N LYS A 27 -15.56 14.60 -8.55
CA LYS A 27 -14.84 15.65 -7.80
C LYS A 27 -15.02 15.53 -6.29
N GLU A 28 -16.20 15.09 -5.87
CA GLU A 28 -16.50 14.86 -4.46
C GLU A 28 -15.76 13.61 -3.96
N GLU A 29 -15.73 12.55 -4.75
CA GLU A 29 -14.97 11.33 -4.49
C GLU A 29 -13.45 11.59 -4.42
N ASP A 30 -12.86 12.33 -5.37
CA ASP A 30 -11.43 12.72 -5.33
C ASP A 30 -11.10 13.61 -4.10
N SER A 31 -12.02 14.47 -3.67
CA SER A 31 -11.83 15.25 -2.44
C SER A 31 -11.87 14.39 -1.18
N LEU A 32 -12.77 13.39 -1.13
CA LEU A 32 -12.86 12.43 -0.03
C LEU A 32 -11.61 11.55 0.07
N HIS A 33 -11.05 11.15 -1.07
CA HIS A 33 -9.77 10.44 -1.13
C HIS A 33 -8.59 11.26 -0.61
N LYS A 34 -8.63 12.60 -0.64
CA LYS A 34 -7.51 13.43 -0.19
C LYS A 34 -7.68 13.97 1.23
N GLU A 35 -8.92 14.25 1.63
CA GLU A 35 -9.21 14.99 2.86
C GLU A 35 -9.92 14.13 3.94
N GLY A 36 -10.48 12.98 3.55
CA GLY A 36 -11.31 12.14 4.41
C GLY A 36 -12.75 12.69 4.55
N LYS A 37 -13.56 12.01 5.36
CA LYS A 37 -14.94 12.41 5.71
C LYS A 37 -15.05 12.51 7.22
N GLN A 38 -15.30 13.70 7.74
CA GLN A 38 -15.46 13.92 9.19
C GLN A 38 -16.90 14.33 9.53
N ASP A 39 -17.31 14.11 10.78
CA ASP A 39 -18.60 14.61 11.27
C ASP A 39 -18.58 16.13 11.51
N ALA A 40 -19.72 16.71 11.93
CA ALA A 40 -19.83 18.14 12.20
C ALA A 40 -18.92 18.67 13.33
N LYS A 41 -18.34 17.78 14.15
CA LYS A 41 -17.39 18.09 15.21
C LYS A 41 -15.94 17.86 14.79
N GLY A 42 -15.71 17.40 13.56
CA GLY A 42 -14.39 17.04 13.06
C GLY A 42 -13.94 15.63 13.52
N ASN A 43 -14.85 14.78 13.97
CA ASN A 43 -14.51 13.42 14.38
C ASN A 43 -14.55 12.43 13.21
N ALA A 44 -13.76 11.37 13.30
CA ALA A 44 -13.74 10.27 12.35
C ALA A 44 -13.84 8.93 13.08
N GLU A 45 -14.76 8.05 12.66
CA GLU A 45 -14.95 6.72 13.27
C GLU A 45 -13.79 5.77 12.89
N ILE A 46 -13.24 5.90 11.68
CA ILE A 46 -12.12 5.11 11.19
C ILE A 46 -10.90 6.01 11.01
N ALA A 47 -9.77 5.62 11.57
CA ALA A 47 -8.51 6.32 11.37
C ALA A 47 -7.48 5.39 10.72
N LEU A 48 -6.80 5.86 9.68
CA LEU A 48 -5.56 5.24 9.21
C LEU A 48 -4.37 6.05 9.73
N ILE A 49 -3.31 5.39 10.21
CA ILE A 49 -2.10 6.07 10.67
C ILE A 49 -0.93 5.52 9.86
N THR A 50 -0.28 6.35 9.03
CA THR A 50 0.86 5.91 8.21
C THR A 50 2.15 5.83 9.03
N ASP A 51 3.18 5.14 8.54
CA ASP A 51 4.48 4.98 9.20
C ASP A 51 5.45 6.16 8.96
N VAL A 52 4.90 7.37 8.80
CA VAL A 52 5.43 8.60 8.15
C VAL A 52 5.28 8.67 6.63
N GLY A 53 5.02 7.54 5.96
CA GLY A 53 4.70 7.52 4.54
C GLY A 53 3.48 8.39 4.17
N THR A 54 3.33 8.70 2.89
CA THR A 54 2.19 9.46 2.39
C THR A 54 1.11 8.55 1.81
N ILE A 55 -0.14 8.98 1.85
CA ILE A 55 -1.27 8.23 1.27
C ILE A 55 -1.31 8.27 -0.27
N ASP A 56 -0.31 8.87 -0.91
CA ASP A 56 -0.15 8.97 -2.35
C ASP A 56 1.18 8.39 -2.85
N ASP A 57 1.80 7.52 -2.04
CA ASP A 57 3.08 6.82 -2.28
C ASP A 57 3.07 5.85 -3.49
N LYS A 58 1.94 5.73 -4.20
CA LYS A 58 1.74 4.83 -5.34
C LYS A 58 1.92 3.36 -4.99
N SER A 59 1.84 3.02 -3.71
CA SER A 59 2.16 1.69 -3.20
C SER A 59 1.36 1.40 -1.93
N PHE A 60 2.03 0.90 -0.89
CA PHE A 60 1.44 0.26 0.27
C PHE A 60 0.54 1.18 1.11
N ASN A 61 0.96 2.43 1.38
CA ASN A 61 0.13 3.34 2.17
C ASN A 61 -1.08 3.81 1.37
N GLN A 62 -0.89 4.11 0.08
CA GLN A 62 -2.00 4.48 -0.81
C GLN A 62 -3.04 3.36 -0.90
N GLY A 63 -2.63 2.11 -1.15
CA GLY A 63 -3.55 0.97 -1.23
C GLY A 63 -4.30 0.72 0.08
N SER A 64 -3.62 0.87 1.22
CA SER A 64 -4.25 0.75 2.54
C SER A 64 -5.31 1.84 2.77
N TRP A 65 -5.02 3.07 2.36
CA TRP A 65 -5.94 4.20 2.46
C TRP A 65 -7.14 4.07 1.52
N GLU A 66 -6.91 3.67 0.28
CA GLU A 66 -7.98 3.42 -0.69
C GLU A 66 -8.97 2.35 -0.18
N GLY A 67 -8.47 1.29 0.47
CA GLY A 67 -9.32 0.30 1.13
C GLY A 67 -10.20 0.89 2.25
N VAL A 68 -9.62 1.76 3.10
CA VAL A 68 -10.37 2.48 4.14
C VAL A 68 -11.43 3.39 3.53
N VAL A 69 -11.07 4.17 2.51
CA VAL A 69 -11.98 5.10 1.83
C VAL A 69 -13.15 4.35 1.21
N GLN A 70 -12.87 3.28 0.46
CA GLN A 70 -13.90 2.48 -0.19
C GLN A 70 -14.89 1.92 0.84
N TYR A 71 -14.38 1.26 1.88
CA TYR A 71 -15.24 0.72 2.93
C TYR A 71 -16.06 1.81 3.63
N ALA A 72 -15.44 2.94 3.95
CA ALA A 72 -16.12 4.01 4.67
C ALA A 72 -17.21 4.68 3.83
N ILE A 73 -16.99 4.88 2.53
CA ILE A 73 -18.00 5.41 1.60
C ILE A 73 -19.16 4.43 1.48
N ASP A 74 -18.87 3.14 1.24
CA ASP A 74 -19.89 2.11 1.04
C ASP A 74 -20.79 1.89 2.27
N ASN A 75 -20.28 2.25 3.46
CA ASN A 75 -20.97 2.04 4.74
C ASN A 75 -21.37 3.34 5.46
N ASP A 76 -21.30 4.49 4.77
CA ASP A 76 -21.61 5.82 5.31
C ASP A 76 -20.88 6.14 6.63
N LYS A 77 -19.59 5.81 6.70
CA LYS A 77 -18.71 6.06 7.86
C LYS A 77 -17.87 7.31 7.67
N THR A 78 -17.46 7.90 8.79
CA THR A 78 -16.46 8.96 8.81
C THR A 78 -15.06 8.36 8.93
N PHE A 79 -14.12 8.93 8.21
CA PHE A 79 -12.76 8.41 8.11
C PHE A 79 -11.75 9.54 7.92
N LYS A 80 -10.55 9.35 8.46
CA LYS A 80 -9.44 10.32 8.38
C LYS A 80 -8.11 9.56 8.42
N TYR A 81 -7.06 10.17 7.87
CA TYR A 81 -5.70 9.66 8.07
C TYR A 81 -4.87 10.59 8.97
N PHE A 82 -3.85 10.01 9.59
CA PHE A 82 -2.84 10.71 10.38
C PHE A 82 -1.47 10.31 9.85
N GLN A 83 -0.59 11.31 9.71
CA GLN A 83 0.80 11.11 9.30
C GLN A 83 1.71 11.55 10.45
N PRO A 84 2.29 10.60 11.21
CA PRO A 84 3.30 10.90 12.22
C PRO A 84 4.48 11.67 11.61
N THR A 85 5.12 12.53 12.41
CA THR A 85 6.21 13.40 11.95
C THR A 85 7.58 12.72 11.94
N GLU A 86 7.70 11.57 12.62
CA GLU A 86 8.96 10.82 12.75
C GLU A 86 8.67 9.32 12.93
N LYS A 87 9.67 8.50 12.58
CA LYS A 87 9.61 7.03 12.70
C LYS A 87 9.99 6.59 14.12
N SER A 88 9.07 6.74 15.07
CA SER A 88 9.28 6.34 16.47
C SER A 88 8.00 5.81 17.12
N ASP A 89 8.13 4.84 18.04
CA ASP A 89 6.99 4.28 18.78
C ASP A 89 6.20 5.38 19.50
N ALA A 90 6.91 6.36 20.07
CA ALA A 90 6.28 7.49 20.75
C ALA A 90 5.41 8.33 19.79
N ALA A 91 5.89 8.62 18.59
CA ALA A 91 5.13 9.37 17.59
C ALA A 91 3.91 8.58 17.08
N TYR A 92 4.04 7.26 16.92
CA TYR A 92 2.96 6.38 16.52
C TYR A 92 1.87 6.29 17.60
N ILE A 93 2.25 6.05 18.85
CA ILE A 93 1.33 6.01 20.00
C ILE A 93 0.63 7.37 20.17
N ASN A 94 1.35 8.49 20.02
CA ASN A 94 0.74 9.82 20.08
C ASN A 94 -0.31 10.01 18.98
N SER A 95 -0.03 9.55 17.75
CA SER A 95 -0.98 9.63 16.64
C SER A 95 -2.21 8.75 16.87
N ILE A 96 -2.03 7.56 17.45
CA ILE A 96 -3.12 6.67 17.89
C ILE A 96 -4.00 7.39 18.91
N ASN A 97 -3.42 7.98 19.95
CA ASN A 97 -4.16 8.70 20.98
C ASN A 97 -4.95 9.88 20.38
N LEU A 98 -4.34 10.67 19.49
CA LEU A 98 -5.02 11.77 18.80
C LEU A 98 -6.20 11.28 17.94
N ALA A 99 -6.06 10.13 17.28
CA ALA A 99 -7.14 9.52 16.52
C ALA A 99 -8.31 9.10 17.42
N ILE A 100 -8.03 8.48 18.57
CA ILE A 100 -9.03 8.06 19.55
C ILE A 100 -9.75 9.28 20.16
N GLU A 101 -8.99 10.32 20.53
CA GLU A 101 -9.56 11.61 20.98
C GLU A 101 -10.44 12.26 19.91
N GLY A 102 -10.06 12.10 18.63
CA GLY A 102 -10.82 12.47 17.45
C GLY A 102 -11.99 11.53 17.11
N GLY A 103 -12.35 10.62 18.01
CA GLY A 103 -13.53 9.76 17.90
C GLY A 103 -13.31 8.42 17.20
N ALA A 104 -12.07 8.05 16.86
CA ALA A 104 -11.79 6.78 16.20
C ALA A 104 -12.20 5.58 17.07
N LYS A 105 -12.89 4.64 16.44
CA LYS A 105 -13.27 3.32 16.99
C LYS A 105 -12.58 2.18 16.26
N ILE A 106 -12.11 2.43 15.04
CA ILE A 106 -11.28 1.52 14.26
C ILE A 106 -10.00 2.27 13.89
N ILE A 107 -8.86 1.65 14.15
CA ILE A 107 -7.54 2.18 13.80
C ILE A 107 -6.85 1.20 12.88
N VAL A 108 -6.50 1.66 11.69
CA VAL A 108 -5.76 0.90 10.67
C VAL A 108 -4.33 1.40 10.66
N THR A 109 -3.37 0.48 10.82
CA THR A 109 -1.95 0.78 10.83
C THR A 109 -1.23 -0.09 9.82
N PRO A 110 -0.76 0.47 8.69
CA PRO A 110 0.02 -0.25 7.70
C PRO A 110 1.48 -0.37 8.11
N GLY A 111 1.98 -1.59 8.22
CA GLY A 111 3.39 -1.93 8.29
C GLY A 111 3.89 -2.34 9.67
N PHE A 112 4.96 -3.13 9.66
CA PHE A 112 5.59 -3.71 10.85
C PHE A 112 6.04 -2.70 11.92
N LEU A 113 6.25 -1.43 11.55
CA LEU A 113 6.63 -0.36 12.49
C LEU A 113 5.56 -0.11 13.57
N PHE A 114 4.34 -0.63 13.38
CA PHE A 114 3.26 -0.56 14.35
C PHE A 114 3.15 -1.78 15.28
N GLU A 115 3.98 -2.82 15.14
CA GLU A 115 3.94 -4.01 16.00
C GLU A 115 4.14 -3.64 17.50
N GLY A 116 5.17 -2.87 17.82
CA GLY A 116 5.44 -2.38 19.18
C GLY A 116 4.41 -1.35 19.70
N PRO A 117 4.06 -0.32 18.91
CA PRO A 117 3.00 0.62 19.27
C PRO A 117 1.65 -0.04 19.59
N ILE A 118 1.18 -0.94 18.73
CA ILE A 118 -0.10 -1.66 18.93
C ILE A 118 0.01 -2.58 20.14
N HIS A 119 1.13 -3.30 20.31
CA HIS A 119 1.38 -4.11 21.50
C HIS A 119 1.23 -3.30 22.80
N THR A 120 1.72 -2.07 22.78
CA THR A 120 1.66 -1.15 23.93
C THR A 120 0.24 -0.68 24.25
N VAL A 121 -0.56 -0.34 23.23
CA VAL A 121 -1.86 0.34 23.41
C VAL A 121 -3.07 -0.59 23.38
N GLN A 122 -2.96 -1.81 22.84
CA GLN A 122 -4.10 -2.71 22.62
C GLN A 122 -4.95 -2.96 23.88
N ASN A 123 -4.30 -3.08 25.05
CA ASN A 123 -4.97 -3.31 26.34
C ASN A 123 -5.45 -2.03 27.04
N GLN A 124 -5.05 -0.86 26.56
CA GLN A 124 -5.44 0.44 27.12
C GLN A 124 -6.80 0.90 26.59
N PHE A 125 -7.17 0.44 25.39
CA PHE A 125 -8.38 0.87 24.67
C PHE A 125 -9.24 -0.32 24.23
N PRO A 126 -9.90 -1.04 25.16
CA PRO A 126 -10.67 -2.25 24.85
C PRO A 126 -11.86 -1.99 23.91
N ASP A 127 -12.36 -0.76 23.85
CA ASP A 127 -13.48 -0.36 22.97
C ASP A 127 -13.03 0.12 21.58
N VAL A 128 -11.72 0.12 21.30
CA VAL A 128 -11.14 0.49 20.01
C VAL A 128 -10.59 -0.77 19.36
N HIS A 129 -10.94 -0.98 18.09
CA HIS A 129 -10.43 -2.09 17.30
C HIS A 129 -9.21 -1.65 16.49
N PHE A 130 -8.18 -2.49 16.48
CA PHE A 130 -6.94 -2.23 15.75
C PHE A 130 -6.78 -3.24 14.61
N ILE A 131 -6.46 -2.73 13.42
CA ILE A 131 -6.14 -3.52 12.23
C ILE A 131 -4.69 -3.22 11.89
N LEU A 132 -3.80 -4.16 12.17
CA LEU A 132 -2.39 -4.10 11.85
C LEU A 132 -2.14 -4.82 10.52
N LEU A 133 -1.72 -4.11 9.49
CA LEU A 133 -1.35 -4.71 8.21
C LEU A 133 0.15 -4.99 8.22
N ASP A 134 0.54 -6.15 7.68
CA ASP A 134 1.92 -6.62 7.60
C ASP A 134 2.64 -6.68 8.96
N GLY A 135 1.95 -7.23 9.98
CA GLY A 135 2.56 -7.46 11.28
C GLY A 135 1.63 -8.06 12.32
N TYR A 136 2.22 -8.46 13.45
CA TYR A 136 1.51 -8.82 14.68
C TYR A 136 2.10 -8.09 15.88
N PRO A 137 1.26 -7.61 16.83
CA PRO A 137 1.78 -6.98 18.04
C PRO A 137 2.66 -7.95 18.84
N HIS A 138 3.82 -7.47 19.28
CA HIS A 138 4.76 -8.23 20.11
C HIS A 138 5.73 -7.30 20.87
N ALA A 139 6.41 -7.84 21.88
CA ALA A 139 7.36 -7.10 22.72
C ALA A 139 8.77 -6.93 22.11
N GLY A 140 8.93 -7.24 20.81
CA GLY A 140 10.20 -7.16 20.07
C GLY A 140 10.92 -8.50 19.93
N ASP A 141 10.31 -9.58 20.39
CA ASP A 141 10.80 -10.95 20.30
C ASP A 141 10.21 -11.74 19.13
N TYR A 142 9.36 -11.10 18.31
CA TYR A 142 8.60 -11.71 17.22
C TYR A 142 7.67 -12.86 17.67
N VAL A 143 7.30 -12.88 18.96
CA VAL A 143 6.26 -13.77 19.49
C VAL A 143 4.96 -12.98 19.57
N PRO A 144 3.94 -13.28 18.74
CA PRO A 144 2.69 -12.54 18.75
C PRO A 144 2.01 -12.56 20.13
N ASP A 145 1.64 -11.37 20.60
CA ASP A 145 0.84 -11.13 21.80
C ASP A 145 -0.32 -10.21 21.42
N ILE A 146 -1.46 -10.82 21.09
CA ILE A 146 -2.59 -10.21 20.39
C ILE A 146 -3.82 -10.19 21.31
N SER A 147 -4.32 -9.01 21.63
CA SER A 147 -5.58 -8.83 22.37
C SER A 147 -6.81 -9.02 21.46
N ASP A 148 -7.97 -9.32 22.06
CA ASP A 148 -9.23 -9.63 21.35
C ASP A 148 -9.73 -8.51 20.41
N ASN A 149 -9.30 -7.26 20.65
CA ASN A 149 -9.63 -6.09 19.84
C ASN A 149 -8.61 -5.81 18.73
N VAL A 150 -7.66 -6.72 18.48
CA VAL A 150 -6.63 -6.56 17.45
C VAL A 150 -6.74 -7.67 16.41
N ILE A 151 -6.66 -7.29 15.14
CA ILE A 151 -6.39 -8.22 14.04
C ILE A 151 -5.10 -7.82 13.34
N GLY A 152 -4.20 -8.78 13.19
CA GLY A 152 -3.04 -8.66 12.32
C GLY A 152 -3.29 -9.38 11.00
N ILE A 153 -2.91 -8.75 9.89
CA ILE A 153 -3.03 -9.28 8.54
C ILE A 153 -1.63 -9.44 7.97
N LEU A 154 -1.24 -10.67 7.66
CA LEU A 154 -0.03 -10.98 6.90
C LEU A 154 -0.40 -11.36 5.47
N TYR A 155 0.56 -11.18 4.56
CA TYR A 155 0.47 -11.63 3.19
C TYR A 155 1.45 -12.78 2.95
N ALA A 156 1.24 -13.52 1.86
CA ALA A 156 2.21 -14.50 1.36
C ALA A 156 3.03 -13.83 0.24
N GLU A 157 3.89 -12.88 0.62
CA GLU A 157 4.62 -12.04 -0.32
C GLU A 157 5.53 -12.86 -1.25
N GLU A 158 5.99 -14.01 -0.78
CA GLU A 158 6.74 -14.99 -1.56
C GLU A 158 5.96 -15.50 -2.78
N GLU A 159 4.62 -15.60 -2.73
CA GLU A 159 3.83 -16.03 -3.88
C GLU A 159 3.86 -14.99 -5.01
N SER A 160 3.78 -13.71 -4.64
CA SER A 160 3.88 -12.61 -5.60
C SER A 160 5.29 -12.50 -6.17
N GLY A 161 6.31 -12.60 -5.31
CA GLY A 161 7.70 -12.67 -5.74
C GLY A 161 7.94 -13.82 -6.71
N TYR A 162 7.45 -15.01 -6.38
CA TYR A 162 7.56 -16.21 -7.22
C TYR A 162 7.00 -15.97 -8.61
N LEU A 163 5.77 -15.45 -8.71
CA LEU A 163 5.16 -15.17 -10.01
C LEU A 163 5.94 -14.13 -10.81
N ALA A 164 6.51 -13.10 -10.16
CA ALA A 164 7.32 -12.09 -10.83
C ALA A 164 8.61 -12.67 -11.42
N GLY A 165 9.34 -13.48 -10.64
CA GLY A 165 10.59 -14.12 -11.10
C GLY A 165 10.34 -15.15 -12.19
N TYR A 166 9.32 -15.99 -11.98
CA TYR A 166 8.91 -17.01 -12.94
C TYR A 166 8.51 -16.38 -14.28
N ALA A 167 7.67 -15.33 -14.25
CA ALA A 167 7.24 -14.63 -15.45
C ALA A 167 8.42 -13.97 -16.18
N ALA A 168 9.35 -13.32 -15.47
CA ALA A 168 10.50 -12.67 -16.10
C ALA A 168 11.36 -13.65 -16.91
N VAL A 169 11.66 -14.83 -16.36
CA VAL A 169 12.45 -15.84 -17.06
C VAL A 169 11.68 -16.45 -18.24
N HIS A 170 10.36 -16.70 -18.08
CA HIS A 170 9.50 -17.18 -19.16
C HIS A 170 9.37 -16.18 -20.32
N ASP A 171 9.35 -14.89 -20.01
CA ASP A 171 9.32 -13.81 -21.02
C ASP A 171 10.66 -13.66 -21.77
N GLY A 172 11.69 -14.41 -21.37
CA GLY A 172 12.96 -14.51 -22.07
C GLY A 172 14.10 -13.69 -21.46
N TYR A 173 13.85 -13.01 -20.33
CA TYR A 173 14.90 -12.26 -19.61
C TYR A 173 15.86 -13.22 -18.89
N ARG A 174 17.13 -12.84 -18.85
CA ARG A 174 18.24 -13.65 -18.31
C ARG A 174 19.08 -12.89 -17.29
N ASP A 175 19.14 -11.56 -17.39
CA ASP A 175 19.85 -10.73 -16.42
C ASP A 175 18.83 -9.92 -15.59
N LEU A 176 18.45 -10.45 -14.43
CA LEU A 176 17.42 -9.89 -13.56
C LEU A 176 18.03 -9.08 -12.40
N GLY A 177 17.20 -8.24 -11.77
CA GLY A 177 17.51 -7.52 -10.54
C GLY A 177 16.37 -7.61 -9.54
N PHE A 178 16.71 -7.72 -8.26
CA PHE A 178 15.81 -7.49 -7.14
C PHE A 178 16.31 -6.31 -6.30
N MET A 179 15.45 -5.31 -6.08
CA MET A 179 15.70 -4.14 -5.24
C MET A 179 14.67 -4.01 -4.13
N GLY A 180 14.93 -4.69 -3.01
CA GLY A 180 14.11 -4.54 -1.81
C GLY A 180 14.38 -3.22 -1.06
N GLY A 181 13.40 -2.74 -0.31
CA GLY A 181 13.51 -1.60 0.60
C GLY A 181 14.40 -1.90 1.82
N MET A 182 13.81 -1.87 3.02
CA MET A 182 14.45 -2.40 4.23
C MET A 182 14.34 -3.93 4.27
N ALA A 183 15.34 -4.61 4.84
CA ALA A 183 15.35 -6.07 4.98
C ALA A 183 14.45 -6.55 6.13
N VAL A 184 13.15 -6.28 6.01
CA VAL A 184 12.10 -6.71 6.93
C VAL A 184 11.46 -8.01 6.44
N PRO A 185 10.73 -8.76 7.28
CA PRO A 185 10.22 -10.08 6.92
C PRO A 185 9.48 -10.13 5.58
N ALA A 186 8.56 -9.19 5.31
CA ALA A 186 7.82 -9.12 4.04
C ALA A 186 8.73 -8.93 2.81
N VAL A 187 9.67 -7.97 2.87
CA VAL A 187 10.59 -7.68 1.76
C VAL A 187 11.54 -8.86 1.51
N VAL A 188 11.94 -9.56 2.56
CA VAL A 188 12.75 -10.78 2.46
C VAL A 188 11.96 -11.90 1.77
N ARG A 189 10.66 -12.06 2.10
CA ARG A 189 9.78 -13.05 1.45
C ARG A 189 9.57 -12.74 -0.03
N PHE A 190 9.33 -11.48 -0.42
CA PHE A 190 9.28 -11.07 -1.83
C PHE A 190 10.54 -11.47 -2.59
N GLY A 191 11.72 -11.17 -2.05
CA GLY A 191 12.98 -11.43 -2.71
C GLY A 191 13.31 -12.91 -2.83
N TYR A 192 13.05 -13.72 -1.80
CA TYR A 192 13.21 -15.17 -1.92
C TYR A 192 12.21 -15.79 -2.90
N GLY A 193 10.95 -15.36 -2.87
CA GLY A 193 9.97 -15.77 -3.87
C GLY A 193 10.46 -15.48 -5.28
N PHE A 194 10.96 -14.26 -5.54
CA PHE A 194 11.51 -13.86 -6.84
C PHE A 194 12.64 -14.77 -7.34
N LEU A 195 13.56 -15.15 -6.44
CA LEU A 195 14.63 -16.08 -6.78
C LEU A 195 14.09 -17.48 -7.07
N ASP A 196 13.21 -18.00 -6.21
CA ASP A 196 12.62 -19.34 -6.37
C ASP A 196 11.84 -19.46 -7.69
N GLY A 197 11.04 -18.45 -8.04
CA GLY A 197 10.29 -18.43 -9.29
C GLY A 197 11.19 -18.37 -10.53
N ALA A 198 12.26 -17.57 -10.48
CA ALA A 198 13.22 -17.48 -11.57
C ALA A 198 13.97 -18.81 -11.77
N ASP A 199 14.39 -19.46 -10.68
CA ASP A 199 15.08 -20.76 -10.71
C ASP A 199 14.17 -21.86 -11.26
N ASP A 200 12.91 -21.92 -10.84
CA ASP A 200 11.94 -22.90 -11.33
C ASP A 200 11.67 -22.74 -12.83
N ALA A 201 11.47 -21.50 -13.31
CA ALA A 201 11.29 -21.23 -14.73
C ALA A 201 12.54 -21.59 -15.55
N ALA A 202 13.74 -21.33 -15.01
CA ALA A 202 14.99 -21.70 -15.67
C ALA A 202 15.13 -23.22 -15.81
N ALA A 203 14.79 -23.97 -14.75
CA ALA A 203 14.80 -25.43 -14.75
C ALA A 203 13.78 -26.00 -15.75
N GLU A 204 12.57 -25.44 -15.81
CA GLU A 204 11.52 -25.85 -16.75
C GLU A 204 11.93 -25.65 -18.21
N LEU A 205 12.57 -24.52 -18.51
CA LEU A 205 13.06 -24.20 -19.85
C LEU A 205 14.35 -24.96 -20.23
N GLY A 206 14.92 -25.73 -19.31
CA GLY A 206 16.16 -26.49 -19.53
C GLY A 206 17.40 -25.62 -19.68
N LEU A 207 17.40 -24.43 -19.05
CA LEU A 207 18.55 -23.53 -19.04
C LEU A 207 19.67 -24.11 -18.18
N ALA A 208 20.91 -23.92 -18.61
CA ALA A 208 22.10 -24.30 -17.86
C ALA A 208 22.33 -23.36 -16.68
N ALA A 209 23.04 -23.86 -15.67
CA ALA A 209 23.45 -23.06 -14.52
C ALA A 209 24.27 -21.83 -14.98
N GLY A 210 23.88 -20.64 -14.51
CA GLY A 210 24.50 -19.37 -14.88
C GLY A 210 23.94 -18.71 -16.15
N GLU A 211 22.92 -19.30 -16.79
CA GLU A 211 22.19 -18.62 -17.87
C GLU A 211 21.16 -17.61 -17.37
N VAL A 212 20.75 -17.70 -16.10
CA VAL A 212 19.98 -16.66 -15.41
C VAL A 212 20.84 -16.08 -14.29
N ASN A 213 21.03 -14.76 -14.32
CA ASN A 213 21.79 -14.01 -13.32
C ASN A 213 20.84 -13.07 -12.60
N VAL A 214 20.96 -12.97 -11.27
CA VAL A 214 20.14 -12.03 -10.48
C VAL A 214 21.06 -11.13 -9.65
N LYS A 215 20.99 -9.81 -9.87
CA LYS A 215 21.52 -8.84 -8.92
C LYS A 215 20.54 -8.68 -7.77
N TYR A 216 21.02 -8.68 -6.53
CA TYR A 216 20.15 -8.63 -5.36
C TYR A 216 20.63 -7.57 -4.37
N THR A 217 19.73 -6.72 -3.90
CA THR A 217 20.09 -5.72 -2.89
C THR A 217 18.89 -5.28 -2.05
N TYR A 218 19.20 -4.82 -0.84
CA TYR A 218 18.30 -4.00 -0.03
C TYR A 218 18.83 -2.56 -0.04
N VAL A 219 17.98 -1.58 -0.36
CA VAL A 219 18.37 -0.16 -0.37
C VAL A 219 18.34 0.48 1.03
N GLY A 220 17.69 -0.19 1.99
CA GLY A 220 17.74 0.16 3.41
C GLY A 220 16.74 1.25 3.85
N ASN A 221 15.80 1.62 2.97
CA ASN A 221 14.73 2.59 3.24
C ASN A 221 13.52 2.26 2.33
N PHE A 222 12.42 3.01 2.50
CA PHE A 222 11.22 2.93 1.66
C PHE A 222 10.96 4.26 0.92
N ASP A 223 11.94 5.16 0.91
CA ASP A 223 11.77 6.51 0.43
C ASP A 223 12.08 6.58 -1.08
N ALA A 224 11.34 7.41 -1.81
CA ALA A 224 11.70 7.77 -3.17
C ALA A 224 12.92 8.71 -3.15
N SER A 225 14.10 8.17 -3.47
CA SER A 225 15.36 8.93 -3.39
C SER A 225 16.15 8.91 -4.72
N PRO A 226 16.87 9.99 -5.05
CA PRO A 226 17.78 10.02 -6.19
C PRO A 226 18.86 8.93 -6.12
N GLU A 227 19.27 8.52 -4.92
CA GLU A 227 20.23 7.44 -4.70
C GLU A 227 19.68 6.09 -5.16
N ASN A 228 18.42 5.79 -4.83
CA ASN A 228 17.73 4.57 -5.24
C ASN A 228 17.55 4.54 -6.77
N GLU A 229 17.12 5.67 -7.36
CA GLU A 229 16.98 5.83 -8.82
C GLU A 229 18.32 5.63 -9.55
N SER A 230 19.39 6.27 -9.04
CA SER A 230 20.72 6.18 -9.63
C SER A 230 21.27 4.75 -9.59
N LYS A 231 21.02 4.00 -8.50
CA LYS A 231 21.42 2.60 -8.38
C LYS A 231 20.66 1.71 -9.37
N ALA A 232 19.35 1.91 -9.54
CA ALA A 232 18.57 1.19 -10.55
C ALA A 232 19.08 1.50 -11.97
N ALA A 233 19.33 2.78 -12.26
CA ALA A 233 19.88 3.21 -13.54
C ALA A 233 21.25 2.58 -13.83
N SER A 234 22.13 2.44 -12.82
CA SER A 234 23.42 1.79 -13.00
C SER A 234 23.28 0.30 -13.30
N TRP A 235 22.32 -0.40 -12.68
CA TRP A 235 22.04 -1.80 -12.96
C TRP A 235 21.61 -2.02 -14.39
N TYR A 236 20.71 -1.17 -14.91
CA TYR A 236 20.31 -1.20 -16.32
C TYR A 236 21.49 -0.91 -17.27
N GLN A 237 22.34 0.08 -16.95
CA GLN A 237 23.55 0.38 -17.75
C GLN A 237 24.54 -0.79 -17.78
N GLU A 238 24.59 -1.58 -16.71
CA GLU A 238 25.42 -2.78 -16.58
C GLU A 238 24.77 -4.04 -17.17
N GLY A 239 23.61 -3.93 -17.84
CA GLY A 239 22.98 -5.03 -18.57
C GLY A 239 21.86 -5.76 -17.83
N THR A 240 21.40 -5.28 -16.67
CA THR A 240 20.17 -5.81 -16.07
C THR A 240 19.00 -5.48 -16.99
N GLU A 241 18.13 -6.44 -17.28
CA GLU A 241 17.02 -6.30 -18.23
C GLU A 241 15.70 -5.94 -17.53
N VAL A 242 15.49 -6.47 -16.32
CA VAL A 242 14.30 -6.24 -15.50
C VAL A 242 14.71 -6.13 -14.03
N ILE A 243 14.13 -5.16 -13.32
CA ILE A 243 14.25 -5.03 -11.87
C ILE A 243 12.87 -5.20 -11.24
N PHE A 244 12.77 -6.12 -10.28
CA PHE A 244 11.67 -6.24 -9.35
C PHE A 244 11.95 -5.45 -8.07
#